data_AF-A0A6A5SMV9-F1
#
_entry.id   AF-A0A6A5SMV9-F1
#
_cell.length_a   1.000
_cell.length_b   1.000
_cell.length_c   1.000
_cell.angle_alpha   90.00
_cell.angle_beta   90.00
_cell.angle_gamma   90.00
#
_symmetry.space_group_name_H-M   'P 1'
#
loop_
_entity.id
_entity.type
_entity.pdbx_description
1 polymer ?
#
loop_
_entity_poly.entity_id
_entity_poly.type
_entity_poly.pdbx_seq_one_letter_code
_entity_poly.pdbx_strand_id
1 'polypeptide(L)'
;MRRRDYESRLSPSWRISSSATTPSFTTASSSAQHPRTRPLVLSTFQAYQETSVLKMASKKVQTTFAKYTVQPTGIYAAINRLFALDPKRSTGIPMNPQFRNPPPGAVDPNAYDDPVTVPAADIAENPYWKRDVRRRYPRLSTVTQADAVALLEVGSAAAPKQELIGEAGTKQLVAAQEAGAKGLAVAFERNTGLAKDVLGPGGMPPLPSGLHNTGVAGQKRYDLESEQSYGTEYPCRTFA
;
A
#
# COMPACT_ATOMS: atom_id res chain seq x y z
N MET A 1 33.96 -5.77 48.26
CA MET A 1 32.73 -5.51 49.07
C MET A 1 31.74 -4.77 48.18
N ARG A 2 30.55 -5.23 47.80
CA ARG A 2 29.72 -6.41 48.12
C ARG A 2 29.10 -6.89 46.80
N ARG A 3 29.19 -8.18 46.52
CA ARG A 3 28.26 -8.88 45.63
C ARG A 3 26.89 -8.93 46.31
N ARG A 4 25.81 -8.79 45.55
CA ARG A 4 24.50 -9.27 45.97
C ARG A 4 23.96 -10.17 44.87
N ASP A 5 24.03 -11.45 45.17
CA ASP A 5 23.33 -12.54 44.51
C ASP A 5 21.82 -12.34 44.67
N TYR A 6 21.05 -12.64 43.63
CA TYR A 6 19.66 -13.09 43.81
C TYR A 6 19.32 -14.07 42.68
N GLU A 7 19.30 -15.32 43.07
CA GLU A 7 18.94 -16.48 42.26
C GLU A 7 17.45 -16.79 42.48
N SER A 8 16.81 -17.26 41.41
CA SER A 8 15.62 -18.14 41.41
C SER A 8 14.29 -17.62 41.97
N ARG A 9 13.31 -17.49 41.06
CA ARG A 9 11.92 -17.98 41.27
C ARG A 9 11.23 -18.13 39.91
N LEU A 10 11.35 -19.33 39.36
CA LEU A 10 10.47 -19.86 38.33
C LEU A 10 9.19 -20.38 39.02
N SER A 11 8.01 -19.98 38.53
CA SER A 11 6.84 -20.86 38.47
C SER A 11 5.80 -20.31 37.45
N PRO A 12 5.11 -21.18 36.69
CA PRO A 12 4.37 -20.82 35.48
C PRO A 12 2.85 -20.77 35.71
N SER A 13 2.15 -19.82 35.07
CA SER A 13 0.69 -19.93 34.90
C SER A 13 0.21 -19.22 33.63
N TRP A 14 0.36 -19.90 32.48
CA TRP A 14 -0.41 -19.56 31.28
C TRP A 14 -1.69 -20.38 31.29
N ARG A 15 -2.78 -19.77 31.77
CA ARG A 15 -4.13 -20.30 31.64
C ARG A 15 -4.68 -19.83 30.29
N ILE A 16 -4.89 -20.78 29.38
CA ILE A 16 -5.57 -20.57 28.10
C ILE A 16 -7.07 -20.41 28.41
N SER A 17 -7.63 -19.23 28.13
CA SER A 17 -9.08 -19.00 28.17
C SER A 17 -9.61 -19.00 26.75
N SER A 18 -10.34 -20.05 26.42
CA SER A 18 -11.15 -20.21 25.21
C SER A 18 -12.44 -19.39 25.31
N SER A 19 -12.63 -18.44 24.40
CA SER A 19 -13.97 -17.99 24.02
C SER A 19 -13.94 -17.44 22.60
N ALA A 20 -14.35 -18.29 21.66
CA ALA A 20 -14.71 -17.88 20.31
C ALA A 20 -15.98 -17.01 20.39
N THR A 21 -15.98 -15.86 19.73
CA THR A 21 -17.20 -15.11 19.44
C THR A 21 -17.05 -14.49 18.06
N THR A 22 -17.76 -15.08 17.11
CA THR A 22 -17.99 -14.60 15.75
C THR A 22 -18.95 -13.39 15.79
N PRO A 23 -18.68 -12.29 15.06
CA PRO A 23 -19.68 -11.25 14.86
C PRO A 23 -20.53 -11.54 13.62
N SER A 24 -21.82 -11.78 13.85
CA SER A 24 -22.87 -11.81 12.83
C SER A 24 -23.21 -10.39 12.35
N PHE A 25 -23.14 -10.18 11.03
CA PHE A 25 -23.60 -8.98 10.35
C PHE A 25 -25.14 -8.95 10.34
N THR A 26 -25.76 -7.88 10.86
CA THR A 26 -27.22 -7.68 10.76
C THR A 26 -27.50 -6.39 10.00
N THR A 27 -28.11 -6.55 8.84
CA THR A 27 -28.60 -5.50 7.95
C THR A 27 -29.90 -4.93 8.51
N ALA A 28 -29.90 -3.66 8.93
CA ALA A 28 -31.12 -2.95 9.33
C ALA A 28 -31.78 -2.28 8.11
N SER A 29 -32.87 -2.89 7.66
CA SER A 29 -33.86 -2.31 6.74
C SER A 29 -34.74 -1.31 7.51
N SER A 30 -34.73 -0.04 7.09
CA SER A 30 -35.64 0.98 7.62
C SER A 30 -36.76 1.24 6.61
N SER A 31 -37.95 0.75 6.95
CA SER A 31 -39.17 0.89 6.16
C SER A 31 -39.78 2.28 6.26
N ALA A 32 -40.11 2.84 5.11
CA ALA A 32 -40.86 4.07 4.91
C ALA A 32 -42.24 4.06 5.61
N GLN A 33 -42.62 5.19 6.19
CA GLN A 33 -44.03 5.55 6.44
C GLN A 33 -44.29 6.98 5.92
N HIS A 34 -45.34 7.07 5.11
CA HIS A 34 -45.87 8.27 4.45
C HIS A 34 -47.12 8.79 5.22
N PRO A 35 -47.74 9.94 4.87
CA PRO A 35 -47.78 11.11 5.73
C PRO A 35 -49.19 11.45 6.27
N ARG A 36 -49.25 12.25 7.35
CA ARG A 36 -50.49 12.90 7.82
C ARG A 36 -50.51 14.37 7.40
N THR A 37 -51.55 14.72 6.66
CA THR A 37 -51.92 16.05 6.19
C THR A 37 -52.66 16.84 7.28
N ARG A 38 -52.37 18.15 7.39
CA ARG A 38 -53.27 19.26 7.80
C ARG A 38 -52.52 20.62 7.70
N PRO A 39 -53.23 21.76 7.58
CA PRO A 39 -53.04 22.65 6.43
C PRO A 39 -52.29 23.97 6.71
N LEU A 40 -51.72 24.46 5.61
CA LEU A 40 -51.34 25.81 5.19
C LEU A 40 -51.61 26.97 6.17
N VAL A 41 -50.52 27.57 6.65
CA VAL A 41 -50.45 28.99 7.01
C VAL A 41 -49.54 29.68 6.02
N LEU A 42 -50.12 30.65 5.30
CA LEU A 42 -49.53 31.45 4.23
C LEU A 42 -48.39 32.31 4.82
N SER A 43 -47.14 32.01 4.49
CA SER A 43 -46.00 32.89 4.76
C SER A 43 -45.30 33.18 3.44
N THR A 44 -45.28 34.47 3.10
CA THR A 44 -44.75 35.07 1.88
C THR A 44 -43.27 34.68 1.64
N PHE A 45 -43.03 33.81 0.65
CA PHE A 45 -41.70 33.56 0.11
C PHE A 45 -41.36 34.64 -0.91
N GLN A 46 -40.40 35.49 -0.55
CA GLN A 46 -39.77 36.43 -1.46
C GLN A 46 -38.75 35.67 -2.32
N ALA A 47 -39.06 35.54 -3.60
CA ALA A 47 -38.19 34.93 -4.60
C ALA A 47 -36.91 35.75 -4.75
N TYR A 48 -35.76 35.17 -4.37
CA TYR A 48 -34.45 35.64 -4.81
C TYR A 48 -34.16 34.98 -6.15
N GLN A 49 -34.15 35.76 -7.23
CA GLN A 49 -33.71 35.28 -8.53
C GLN A 49 -32.20 35.08 -8.54
N GLU A 50 -31.80 33.92 -9.03
CA GLU A 50 -30.45 33.58 -9.44
C GLU A 50 -30.00 34.49 -10.58
N THR A 51 -28.86 35.15 -10.42
CA THR A 51 -28.06 35.62 -11.57
C THR A 51 -26.69 34.98 -11.49
N SER A 52 -26.61 33.77 -12.01
CA SER A 52 -25.35 33.08 -12.31
C SER A 52 -24.67 33.78 -13.50
N VAL A 53 -23.85 34.79 -13.22
CA VAL A 53 -22.97 35.38 -14.24
C VAL A 53 -21.76 34.45 -14.40
N LEU A 54 -21.91 33.44 -15.26
CA LEU A 54 -20.83 32.57 -15.71
C LEU A 54 -19.86 33.37 -16.60
N LYS A 55 -18.90 34.06 -15.98
CA LYS A 55 -17.69 34.50 -16.68
C LYS A 55 -16.81 33.27 -16.93
N MET A 56 -16.97 32.67 -18.10
CA MET A 56 -16.04 31.68 -18.65
C MET A 56 -14.70 32.37 -18.94
N ALA A 57 -13.89 32.54 -17.90
CA ALA A 57 -12.48 32.84 -18.05
C ALA A 57 -11.81 31.60 -18.65
N SER A 58 -11.64 31.59 -19.97
CA SER A 58 -10.80 30.63 -20.66
C SER A 58 -9.41 30.64 -20.03
N LYS A 59 -9.14 29.68 -19.15
CA LYS A 59 -7.82 29.42 -18.57
C LYS A 59 -6.91 29.00 -19.73
N LYS A 60 -6.30 29.97 -20.41
CA LYS A 60 -5.10 29.72 -21.21
C LYS A 60 -4.07 29.19 -20.22
N VAL A 61 -3.95 27.87 -20.15
CA VAL A 61 -2.81 27.22 -19.52
C VAL A 61 -1.58 27.72 -20.27
N GLN A 62 -0.90 28.72 -19.71
CA GLN A 62 0.41 29.12 -20.19
C GLN A 62 1.34 27.91 -19.97
N THR A 63 1.50 27.10 -21.00
CA THR A 63 2.56 26.10 -21.12
C THR A 63 3.93 26.75 -21.36
N THR A 64 4.02 28.08 -21.25
CA THR A 64 5.28 28.80 -21.21
C THR A 64 5.84 28.73 -19.80
N PHE A 65 6.71 27.76 -19.55
CA PHE A 65 7.55 27.76 -18.36
C PHE A 65 8.32 29.09 -18.27
N ALA A 66 7.99 29.93 -17.29
CA ALA A 66 8.74 31.13 -17.01
C ALA A 66 10.08 30.75 -16.37
N LYS A 67 11.18 31.06 -17.04
CA LYS A 67 12.54 30.77 -16.54
C LYS A 67 12.97 31.91 -15.61
N TYR A 68 13.22 31.59 -14.35
CA TYR A 68 13.61 32.57 -13.33
C TYR A 68 15.10 32.90 -13.38
N THR A 69 15.55 33.49 -14.49
CA THR A 69 16.95 33.85 -14.71
C THR A 69 17.07 35.30 -15.20
N VAL A 70 18.21 35.93 -14.95
CA VAL A 70 18.53 37.25 -15.51
C VAL A 70 18.63 37.14 -17.03
N GLN A 71 17.82 37.93 -17.75
CA GLN A 71 17.78 37.95 -19.22
C GLN A 71 18.23 39.30 -19.75
N PRO A 72 18.82 39.36 -20.96
CA PRO A 72 19.13 40.63 -21.60
C PRO A 72 17.84 41.42 -21.89
N THR A 73 17.90 42.74 -21.69
CA THR A 73 16.78 43.68 -21.91
C THR A 73 17.12 44.70 -22.99
N GLY A 74 16.11 45.33 -23.60
CA GLY A 74 16.30 46.37 -24.62
C GLY A 74 16.95 45.85 -25.91
N ILE A 75 17.89 46.62 -26.48
CA ILE A 75 18.56 46.29 -27.75
C ILE A 75 19.30 44.94 -27.66
N TYR A 76 19.93 44.65 -26.51
CA TYR A 76 20.62 43.38 -26.30
C TYR A 76 19.68 42.17 -26.30
N ALA A 77 18.40 42.35 -25.93
CA ALA A 77 17.40 41.30 -26.07
C ALA A 77 17.09 40.99 -27.54
N ALA A 78 17.03 42.02 -28.39
CA ALA A 78 16.83 41.86 -29.84
C ALA A 78 18.03 41.18 -30.50
N ILE A 79 19.26 41.57 -30.12
CA ILE A 79 20.50 40.93 -30.57
C ILE A 79 20.51 39.45 -30.15
N ASN A 80 20.22 39.14 -28.89
CA ASN A 80 20.18 37.75 -28.41
C ASN A 80 19.14 36.91 -29.16
N ARG A 81 17.95 37.46 -29.42
CA ARG A 81 16.90 36.76 -30.19
C ARG A 81 17.29 36.52 -31.65
N LEU A 82 18.11 37.39 -32.24
CA LEU A 82 18.56 37.25 -33.62
C LEU A 82 19.72 36.24 -33.77
N PHE A 83 20.65 36.22 -32.83
CA PHE A 83 21.88 35.42 -32.94
C PHE A 83 21.88 34.11 -32.13
N ALA A 84 20.95 33.90 -31.21
CA ALA A 84 20.87 32.64 -30.47
C ALA A 84 20.32 31.50 -31.32
N LEU A 85 20.94 30.31 -31.24
CA LEU A 85 20.44 29.07 -31.87
C LEU A 85 19.04 28.70 -31.37
N ASP A 86 18.79 28.90 -30.07
CA ASP A 86 17.47 28.80 -29.46
C ASP A 86 17.20 30.04 -28.58
N PRO A 87 16.45 31.03 -29.09
CA PRO A 87 16.07 32.23 -28.33
C PRO A 87 15.23 31.95 -27.08
N LYS A 88 14.66 30.75 -26.92
CA LYS A 88 13.92 30.35 -25.72
C LYS A 88 14.88 29.87 -24.61
N ARG A 89 16.17 29.66 -24.88
CA ARG A 89 17.16 29.22 -23.90
C ARG A 89 17.45 30.32 -22.87
N SER A 90 17.71 29.93 -21.61
CA SER A 90 18.08 30.86 -20.54
C SER A 90 19.59 30.97 -20.35
N THR A 91 20.03 32.08 -19.75
CA THR A 91 21.42 32.32 -19.35
C THR A 91 21.88 31.45 -18.16
N GLY A 92 20.93 30.96 -17.36
CA GLY A 92 21.21 30.15 -16.17
C GLY A 92 21.66 30.95 -14.94
N ILE A 93 21.66 32.29 -15.00
CA ILE A 93 21.99 33.16 -13.87
C ILE A 93 20.71 33.40 -13.04
N PRO A 94 20.61 32.92 -11.79
CA PRO A 94 19.43 33.13 -10.96
C PRO A 94 19.18 34.62 -10.67
N MET A 95 17.93 35.02 -10.51
CA MET A 95 17.60 36.40 -10.12
C MET A 95 17.86 36.61 -8.63
N ASN A 96 18.86 37.44 -8.27
CA ASN A 96 19.24 37.73 -6.89
C ASN A 96 18.09 38.16 -5.96
N PRO A 97 17.10 38.98 -6.40
CA PRO A 97 16.03 39.42 -5.49
C PRO A 97 15.07 38.30 -5.06
N GLN A 98 14.97 37.22 -5.84
CA GLN A 98 14.01 36.12 -5.63
C GLN A 98 14.70 34.83 -5.22
N PHE A 99 15.89 34.57 -5.75
CA PHE A 99 16.61 33.34 -5.47
C PHE A 99 17.22 33.40 -4.07
N ARG A 100 16.72 32.55 -3.17
CA ARG A 100 17.21 32.42 -1.79
C ARG A 100 17.15 33.73 -1.01
N ASN A 101 16.10 34.52 -1.26
CA ASN A 101 15.81 35.74 -0.54
C ASN A 101 14.35 35.70 -0.06
N PRO A 102 14.09 35.68 1.27
CA PRO A 102 15.05 35.79 2.36
C PRO A 102 16.05 34.61 2.42
N PRO A 103 17.28 34.83 2.93
CA PRO A 103 18.18 33.73 3.21
C PRO A 103 17.53 32.78 4.25
N PRO A 104 17.84 31.48 4.24
CA PRO A 104 17.16 30.53 5.12
C PRO A 104 17.19 30.88 6.61
N GLY A 105 18.25 31.54 7.09
CA GLY A 105 18.38 31.97 8.49
C GLY A 105 17.69 33.30 8.84
N ALA A 106 17.09 34.00 7.88
CA ALA A 106 16.29 35.20 8.13
C ALA A 106 14.78 34.89 8.27
N VAL A 107 14.39 33.63 8.06
CA VAL A 107 13.04 33.15 8.36
C VAL A 107 12.92 33.01 9.88
N ASP A 108 11.80 33.44 10.45
CA ASP A 108 11.52 33.29 11.88
C ASP A 108 11.57 31.80 12.27
N PRO A 109 12.50 31.39 13.17
CA PRO A 109 12.60 30.00 13.61
C PRO A 109 11.32 29.49 14.28
N ASN A 110 10.49 30.37 14.84
CA ASN A 110 9.25 30.00 15.53
C ASN A 110 8.04 29.91 14.57
N ALA A 111 8.21 30.26 13.29
CA ALA A 111 7.14 30.14 12.32
C ALA A 111 6.91 28.69 11.85
N TYR A 112 7.79 27.76 12.21
CA TYR A 112 7.68 26.34 11.86
C TYR A 112 7.18 25.52 13.05
N ASP A 113 6.07 24.82 12.83
CA ASP A 113 5.58 23.77 13.71
C ASP A 113 5.80 22.41 13.06
N ASP A 114 6.24 21.44 13.86
CA ASP A 114 6.43 20.06 13.41
C ASP A 114 5.09 19.46 12.94
N PRO A 115 4.96 19.06 11.66
CA PRO A 115 3.72 18.50 11.17
C PRO A 115 3.51 17.12 11.79
N VAL A 116 2.32 16.92 12.35
CA VAL A 116 1.88 15.65 12.92
C VAL A 116 0.70 15.10 12.12
N THR A 117 0.59 13.78 12.00
CA THR A 117 -0.48 13.14 11.23
C THR A 117 -1.51 12.51 12.15
N VAL A 118 -2.80 12.73 11.90
CA VAL A 118 -3.89 12.01 12.58
C VAL A 118 -4.10 10.69 11.82
N PRO A 119 -4.11 9.52 12.50
CA PRO A 119 -4.34 9.30 13.94
C PRO A 119 -3.09 9.23 14.84
N ALA A 120 -1.87 9.29 14.30
CA ALA A 120 -0.66 9.15 15.09
C ALA A 120 -0.43 10.27 16.12
N ALA A 121 -1.00 11.45 15.89
CA ALA A 121 -0.92 12.63 16.75
C ALA A 121 -2.00 12.70 17.84
N ASP A 122 -2.98 11.79 17.83
CA ASP A 122 -4.07 11.84 18.81
C ASP A 122 -3.53 11.60 20.23
N ILE A 123 -4.05 12.38 21.19
CA ILE A 123 -3.64 12.38 22.60
C ILE A 123 -4.50 11.41 23.41
N ALA A 124 -5.73 11.13 22.97
CA ALA A 124 -6.68 10.30 23.71
C ALA A 124 -6.58 8.80 23.35
N GLU A 125 -7.00 8.43 22.13
CA GLU A 125 -7.25 7.03 21.76
C GLU A 125 -6.07 6.38 21.01
N ASN A 126 -4.87 6.79 21.40
CA ASN A 126 -3.65 6.43 20.73
C ASN A 126 -2.70 5.76 21.74
N PRO A 127 -2.89 4.46 22.06
CA PRO A 127 -1.91 3.68 22.81
C PRO A 127 -0.80 3.09 21.92
N TYR A 128 0.46 3.14 22.38
CA TYR A 128 1.62 2.77 21.56
C TYR A 128 1.60 1.33 21.04
N TRP A 129 1.11 0.36 21.84
CA TRP A 129 1.05 -1.04 21.44
C TRP A 129 0.15 -1.33 20.23
N LYS A 130 -0.81 -0.42 19.91
CA LYS A 130 -1.64 -0.51 18.69
C LYS A 130 -0.88 -0.08 17.43
N ARG A 131 0.00 0.92 17.55
CA ARG A 131 0.82 1.45 16.44
C ARG A 131 2.20 0.82 16.32
N ASP A 132 2.59 -0.02 17.28
CA ASP A 132 3.91 -0.66 17.29
C ASP A 132 4.00 -1.72 16.19
N VAL A 133 4.38 -1.27 14.98
CA VAL A 133 4.63 -2.13 13.81
C VAL A 133 5.93 -2.92 13.97
N ARG A 134 6.89 -2.41 14.75
CA ARG A 134 8.21 -3.03 14.94
C ARG A 134 8.09 -4.39 15.62
N ARG A 135 7.17 -4.54 16.58
CA ARG A 135 6.92 -5.82 17.27
C ARG A 135 5.90 -6.72 16.54
N ARG A 136 5.22 -6.21 15.52
CA ARG A 136 4.22 -6.92 14.71
C ARG A 136 4.78 -7.38 13.36
N TYR A 137 6.08 -7.64 13.29
CA TYR A 137 6.70 -8.13 12.06
C TYR A 137 6.19 -9.53 11.72
N PRO A 138 6.01 -9.86 10.43
CA PRO A 138 5.65 -11.21 10.01
C PRO A 138 6.76 -12.19 10.39
N ARG A 139 6.39 -13.30 11.04
CA ARG A 139 7.35 -14.34 11.42
C ARG A 139 7.82 -15.11 10.18
N LEU A 140 9.11 -15.41 10.14
CA LEU A 140 9.68 -16.26 9.10
C LEU A 140 9.13 -17.69 9.25
N SER A 141 8.61 -18.24 8.15
CA SER A 141 8.11 -19.62 8.07
C SER A 141 9.16 -20.47 7.37
N THR A 142 9.72 -21.46 8.07
CA THR A 142 10.58 -22.49 7.49
C THR A 142 9.78 -23.76 7.28
N VAL A 143 9.86 -24.36 6.09
CA VAL A 143 9.21 -25.63 5.77
C VAL A 143 10.30 -26.66 5.51
N THR A 144 10.34 -27.72 6.32
CA THR A 144 11.24 -28.86 6.07
C THR A 144 10.60 -29.85 5.11
N GLN A 145 11.40 -30.79 4.61
CA GLN A 145 10.90 -31.86 3.75
C GLN A 145 9.84 -32.71 4.47
N ALA A 146 10.01 -32.93 5.77
CA ALA A 146 9.04 -33.66 6.58
C ALA A 146 7.71 -32.91 6.74
N ASP A 147 7.77 -31.59 6.93
CA ASP A 147 6.58 -30.74 7.03
C ASP A 147 5.81 -30.72 5.70
N ALA A 148 6.53 -30.68 4.57
CA ALA A 148 5.91 -30.72 3.24
C ALA A 148 5.18 -32.05 2.99
N VAL A 149 5.77 -33.19 3.36
CA VAL A 149 5.12 -34.50 3.27
C VAL A 149 3.89 -34.56 4.16
N ALA A 150 3.98 -34.09 5.40
CA ALA A 150 2.84 -34.07 6.32
C ALA A 150 1.68 -33.22 5.78
N LEU A 151 1.96 -32.06 5.18
CA LEU A 151 0.96 -31.22 4.52
C LEU A 151 0.30 -31.91 3.32
N LEU A 152 1.05 -32.72 2.57
CA LEU A 152 0.53 -33.46 1.42
C LEU A 152 -0.31 -34.67 1.83
N GLU A 153 0.09 -35.41 2.86
CA GLU A 153 -0.60 -36.62 3.31
C GLU A 153 -1.85 -36.31 4.16
N VAL A 154 -1.71 -35.42 5.14
CA VAL A 154 -2.75 -35.15 6.14
C VAL A 154 -3.62 -33.93 5.75
N GLY A 155 -3.05 -33.01 4.98
CA GLY A 155 -3.70 -31.78 4.55
C GLY A 155 -3.31 -30.57 5.38
N SER A 156 -4.05 -29.47 5.18
CA SER A 156 -3.84 -28.21 5.89
C SER A 156 -5.07 -27.85 6.73
N ALA A 157 -4.93 -26.87 7.62
CA ALA A 157 -6.09 -26.34 8.37
C ALA A 157 -7.21 -25.80 7.46
N ALA A 158 -6.87 -25.32 6.26
CA ALA A 158 -7.84 -24.82 5.29
C ALA A 158 -8.49 -25.94 4.45
N ALA A 159 -7.78 -27.04 4.23
CA ALA A 159 -8.24 -28.19 3.44
C ALA A 159 -7.71 -29.50 4.08
N PRO A 160 -8.41 -30.03 5.10
CA PRO A 160 -8.03 -31.27 5.76
C PRO A 160 -8.35 -32.46 4.85
N LYS A 161 -7.43 -33.43 4.72
CA LYS A 161 -7.65 -34.67 3.96
C LYS A 161 -8.02 -35.85 4.86
N GLN A 162 -7.69 -35.75 6.15
CA GLN A 162 -8.01 -36.74 7.18
C GLN A 162 -8.64 -36.04 8.39
N GLU A 163 -9.59 -36.71 9.04
CA GLU A 163 -10.20 -36.23 10.27
C GLU A 163 -9.27 -36.50 11.46
N LEU A 164 -8.55 -35.47 11.89
CA LEU A 164 -7.65 -35.54 13.03
C LEU A 164 -8.40 -35.27 14.33
N ILE A 165 -9.07 -36.29 14.88
CA ILE A 165 -9.80 -36.18 16.15
C ILE A 165 -9.02 -36.91 17.25
N GLY A 166 -8.74 -36.18 18.34
CA GLY A 166 -8.15 -36.74 19.56
C GLY A 166 -6.76 -37.37 19.36
N GLU A 167 -6.47 -38.42 20.14
CA GLU A 167 -5.18 -39.11 20.11
C GLU A 167 -4.89 -39.85 18.81
N ALA A 168 -5.91 -40.22 18.03
CA ALA A 168 -5.71 -40.85 16.73
C ALA A 168 -5.11 -39.84 15.73
N GLY A 169 -5.57 -38.59 15.77
CA GLY A 169 -5.05 -37.52 14.93
C GLY A 169 -3.60 -37.15 15.26
N THR A 170 -3.23 -37.10 16.54
CA THR A 170 -1.83 -36.82 16.92
C THR A 170 -0.89 -37.93 16.45
N LYS A 171 -1.30 -39.19 16.55
CA LYS A 171 -0.52 -40.34 16.04
C LYS A 171 -0.34 -40.28 14.52
N GLN A 172 -1.37 -39.88 13.78
CA GLN A 172 -1.28 -39.72 12.32
C GLN A 172 -0.33 -38.59 11.91
N LEU A 173 -0.33 -37.47 12.63
CA LEU A 173 0.62 -36.37 12.39
C LEU A 173 2.08 -36.79 12.65
N VAL A 174 2.32 -37.52 13.74
CA VAL A 174 3.66 -38.05 14.06
C VAL A 174 4.11 -39.05 13.00
N ALA A 175 3.22 -39.96 12.59
CA ALA A 175 3.53 -40.93 11.54
C ALA A 175 3.87 -40.26 10.19
N ALA A 176 3.14 -39.21 9.81
CA ALA A 176 3.41 -38.44 8.60
C ALA A 176 4.75 -37.68 8.66
N GLN A 177 5.10 -37.14 9.85
CA GLN A 177 6.39 -36.48 10.05
C GLN A 177 7.57 -37.47 9.99
N GLU A 178 7.42 -38.65 10.60
CA GLU A 178 8.41 -39.74 10.52
C GLU A 178 8.56 -40.29 9.11
N ALA A 179 7.46 -40.39 8.35
CA ALA A 179 7.50 -40.76 6.94
C ALA A 179 8.24 -39.71 6.12
N GLY A 180 7.98 -38.43 6.38
CA GLY A 180 8.62 -37.31 5.72
C GLY A 180 10.13 -37.19 5.98
N ALA A 181 10.62 -37.68 7.12
CA ALA A 181 12.05 -37.77 7.43
C ALA A 181 12.81 -38.72 6.48
N LYS A 182 12.11 -39.65 5.81
CA LYS A 182 12.69 -40.57 4.80
C LYS A 182 12.85 -39.90 3.43
N GLY A 183 12.32 -38.69 3.26
CA GLY A 183 12.43 -37.88 2.05
C GLY A 183 11.16 -37.83 1.21
N LEU A 184 10.98 -36.72 0.51
CA LEU A 184 9.83 -36.42 -0.36
C LEU A 184 9.74 -37.36 -1.57
N ALA A 185 10.88 -37.82 -2.08
CA ALA A 185 10.93 -38.78 -3.19
C ALA A 185 10.21 -40.08 -2.83
N VAL A 186 10.48 -40.61 -1.62
CA VAL A 186 9.83 -41.83 -1.11
C VAL A 186 8.33 -41.64 -0.93
N ALA A 187 7.90 -40.44 -0.52
CA ALA A 187 6.47 -40.12 -0.40
C ALA A 187 5.76 -40.09 -1.77
N PHE A 188 6.39 -39.53 -2.81
CA PHE A 188 5.83 -39.52 -4.16
C PHE A 188 5.82 -40.90 -4.84
N GLU A 189 6.80 -41.75 -4.58
CA GLU A 189 6.80 -43.14 -5.05
C GLU A 189 5.64 -43.94 -4.44
N ARG A 190 5.32 -43.70 -3.17
CA ARG A 190 4.19 -44.34 -2.49
C ARG A 190 2.84 -43.86 -3.00
N ASN A 191 2.71 -42.56 -3.28
CA ASN A 191 1.47 -41.97 -3.74
C ASN A 191 1.73 -40.86 -4.76
N THR A 192 1.68 -41.23 -6.04
CA THR A 192 1.84 -40.31 -7.17
C THR A 192 0.71 -39.29 -7.26
N GLY A 193 -0.43 -39.54 -6.60
CA GLY A 193 -1.54 -38.59 -6.48
C GLY A 193 -1.19 -37.32 -5.70
N LEU A 194 -0.19 -37.37 -4.81
CA LEU A 194 0.24 -36.21 -4.01
C LEU A 194 0.84 -35.09 -4.88
N ALA A 195 1.39 -35.44 -6.05
CA ALA A 195 1.97 -34.45 -6.97
C ALA A 195 0.90 -33.55 -7.60
N LYS A 196 -0.36 -34.00 -7.69
CA LYS A 196 -1.45 -33.23 -8.28
C LYS A 196 -1.79 -31.98 -7.46
N ASP A 197 -1.61 -32.04 -6.15
CA ASP A 197 -1.91 -30.94 -5.24
C ASP A 197 -0.83 -29.83 -5.24
N VAL A 198 0.32 -30.12 -5.84
CA VAL A 198 1.44 -29.16 -5.95
C VAL A 198 1.36 -28.37 -7.27
N LEU A 199 0.78 -28.98 -8.31
CA LEU A 199 0.70 -28.39 -9.63
C LEU A 199 -0.48 -27.43 -9.75
N GLY A 200 -0.33 -26.44 -10.62
CA GLY A 200 -1.40 -25.53 -10.98
C GLY A 200 -2.49 -26.20 -11.82
N PRO A 201 -3.54 -25.43 -12.17
CA PRO A 201 -4.60 -25.90 -13.05
C PRO A 201 -4.03 -26.53 -14.34
N GLY A 202 -4.55 -27.70 -14.71
CA GLY A 202 -4.08 -28.44 -15.90
C GLY A 202 -2.74 -29.18 -15.71
N GLY A 203 -2.22 -29.30 -14.49
CA GLY A 203 -0.97 -30.02 -14.22
C GLY A 203 0.28 -29.23 -14.60
N MET A 204 0.14 -27.92 -14.85
CA MET A 204 1.27 -27.04 -15.17
C MET A 204 1.98 -26.60 -13.89
N PRO A 205 3.30 -26.38 -13.91
CA PRO A 205 4.00 -25.82 -12.77
C PRO A 205 3.47 -24.40 -12.46
N PRO A 206 3.44 -23.98 -11.18
CA PRO A 206 3.04 -22.62 -10.83
C PRO A 206 4.03 -21.61 -11.41
N LEU A 207 3.51 -20.49 -11.90
CA LEU A 207 4.32 -19.37 -12.37
C LEU A 207 4.92 -18.62 -11.16
N PRO A 208 6.10 -17.98 -11.32
CA PRO A 208 6.64 -17.12 -10.28
C PRO A 208 5.65 -16.00 -9.94
N SER A 209 5.30 -15.87 -8.66
CA SER A 209 4.44 -14.79 -8.18
C SER A 209 5.20 -13.46 -8.17
N GLY A 210 4.59 -12.41 -8.71
CA GLY A 210 5.09 -11.04 -8.52
C GLY A 210 4.37 -10.31 -7.38
N LEU A 211 4.93 -9.16 -6.98
CA LEU A 211 4.31 -8.26 -5.98
C LEU A 211 3.82 -6.93 -6.58
N HIS A 212 3.87 -6.79 -7.91
CA HIS A 212 3.45 -5.56 -8.57
C HIS A 212 1.92 -5.40 -8.50
N ASN A 213 1.44 -4.17 -8.31
CA ASN A 213 0.02 -3.89 -8.14
C ASN A 213 -0.80 -3.83 -9.45
N THR A 214 -0.14 -3.82 -10.61
CA THR A 214 -0.85 -3.66 -11.91
C THR A 214 -1.27 -4.96 -12.59
N GLY A 215 -0.65 -6.09 -12.24
CA GLY A 215 -0.93 -7.38 -12.88
C GLY A 215 -1.74 -8.32 -11.98
N VAL A 216 -2.66 -9.08 -12.56
CA VAL A 216 -3.47 -10.10 -11.84
C VAL A 216 -2.58 -11.13 -11.11
N ALA A 217 -1.41 -11.46 -11.68
CA ALA A 217 -0.42 -12.35 -11.09
C ALA A 217 0.79 -11.60 -10.49
N GLY A 218 0.64 -10.30 -10.21
CA GLY A 218 1.70 -9.46 -9.65
C GLY A 218 2.79 -9.05 -10.63
N GLN A 219 2.55 -9.22 -11.94
CA GLN A 219 3.48 -8.89 -13.02
C GLN A 219 3.52 -7.37 -13.25
N LYS A 220 4.71 -6.79 -13.44
CA LYS A 220 4.83 -5.40 -13.91
C LYS A 220 4.67 -5.37 -15.42
N ARG A 221 3.59 -4.74 -15.88
CA ARG A 221 3.38 -4.42 -17.30
C ARG A 221 3.96 -3.03 -17.57
N TYR A 222 4.66 -2.92 -18.69
CA TYR A 222 5.17 -1.66 -19.20
C TYR A 222 4.37 -1.31 -20.43
N ASP A 223 3.71 -0.16 -20.39
CA ASP A 223 2.99 0.36 -21.53
C ASP A 223 3.87 1.37 -22.28
N LEU A 224 3.77 1.38 -23.61
CA LEU A 224 4.45 2.40 -24.38
C LEU A 224 3.73 3.73 -24.15
N GLU A 225 4.50 4.75 -23.78
CA GLU A 225 3.95 6.08 -23.66
C GLU A 225 3.45 6.59 -25.01
N SER A 226 2.30 7.26 -25.00
CA SER A 226 1.68 7.80 -26.23
C SER A 226 2.54 8.91 -26.84
N GLU A 227 3.17 9.72 -25.98
CA GLU A 227 4.14 10.74 -26.36
C GLU A 227 5.56 10.25 -26.04
N GLN A 228 6.31 9.90 -27.08
CA GLN A 228 7.68 9.44 -26.93
C GLN A 228 8.64 10.60 -26.69
N SER A 229 9.58 10.43 -25.76
CA SER A 229 10.59 11.44 -25.45
C SER A 229 11.51 11.74 -26.64
N TYR A 230 11.69 10.75 -27.51
CA TYR A 230 12.50 10.85 -28.73
C TYR A 230 11.61 10.70 -29.96
N GLY A 231 12.05 11.30 -31.08
CA GLY A 231 11.41 11.10 -32.38
C GLY A 231 11.53 9.65 -32.86
N THR A 232 10.71 9.27 -33.84
CA THR A 232 10.61 7.89 -34.38
C THR A 232 11.90 7.38 -35.04
N GLU A 233 12.81 8.29 -35.39
CA GLU A 233 14.12 7.97 -35.98
C GLU A 233 15.11 7.37 -34.96
N TYR A 234 14.90 7.63 -33.68
CA TYR A 234 15.77 7.11 -32.62
C TYR A 234 15.33 5.70 -32.20
N PRO A 235 16.27 4.74 -32.03
CA PRO A 235 15.94 3.37 -31.61
C PRO A 235 15.70 3.26 -30.10
N CYS A 236 15.14 4.31 -29.49
CA CYS A 236 14.90 4.41 -28.05
C CYS A 236 13.40 4.53 -27.79
N ARG A 237 12.85 3.68 -26.92
CA ARG A 237 11.44 3.71 -26.52
C ARG A 237 11.31 4.12 -25.06
N THR A 238 10.26 4.88 -24.78
CA THR A 238 9.86 5.34 -23.46
C THR A 238 8.70 4.48 -22.98
N PHE A 239 8.85 3.92 -21.79
CA PHE A 239 7.84 3.11 -21.11
C PHE A 239 7.45 3.79 -19.79
N ALA A 240 6.17 3.72 -19.45
CA ALA A 240 5.64 4.21 -18.18
C ALA A 240 5.83 3.17 -17.04
#